data_AF-A0A6M2DG72-F1
#
_entry.id   AF-A0A6M2DG72-F1
#
_cell.length_a   1.000
_cell.length_b   1.000
_cell.length_c   1.000
_cell.angle_alpha   90.00
_cell.angle_beta   90.00
_cell.angle_gamma   90.00
#
_symmetry.space_group_name_H-M   'P 1'
#
loop_
_entity.id
_entity.type
_entity.pdbx_description
1 polymer ?
#
loop_
_entity_poly.entity_id
_entity_poly.type
_entity_poly.pdbx_seq_one_letter_code
_entity_poly.pdbx_strand_id
1 'polypeptide(L)'
;MSIKYIGRTTNFEGKTLWEILGNLKNFGVGRVVIRNGHQRYEEKCFYRIMKEEALHNEDPRKIRATVEKVFRGRKYKNLVDICSTSYKADYKLIPKSEEENFCKIDKVSEEKILPRYIDCPPLLREFIMQENLAKGKEMEESMLPIRLGKSKSKLARVAKKNETPNIKIGMGLGTPISPCLYENISVQEERKL
;
A
#
# COMPACT_ATOMS: atom_id res chain seq x y z
N MET A 1 4.47 -2.23 39.47
CA MET A 1 4.57 -3.45 38.63
C MET A 1 4.61 -3.03 37.17
N SER A 2 5.65 -3.40 36.42
CA SER A 2 5.76 -3.07 34.99
C SER A 2 5.07 -4.16 34.15
N ILE A 3 3.95 -3.83 33.50
CA ILE A 3 3.28 -4.74 32.57
C ILE A 3 4.13 -4.81 31.29
N LYS A 4 4.63 -6.00 30.95
CA LYS A 4 5.34 -6.26 29.68
C LYS A 4 4.42 -7.08 28.78
N TYR A 5 4.03 -6.51 27.64
CA TYR A 5 3.27 -7.23 26.62
C TYR A 5 4.21 -8.12 25.81
N ILE A 6 3.91 -9.41 25.73
CA ILE A 6 4.68 -10.40 24.98
C ILE A 6 3.80 -10.91 23.83
N GLY A 7 4.29 -10.86 22.59
CA GLY A 7 3.60 -11.38 21.41
C GLY A 7 3.48 -10.37 20.27
N ARG A 8 2.85 -10.80 19.17
CA ARG A 8 2.60 -9.96 17.99
C ARG A 8 1.45 -8.99 18.30
N THR A 9 1.72 -7.70 18.25
CA THR A 9 0.67 -6.68 18.40
C THR A 9 -0.24 -6.65 17.18
N THR A 10 -1.54 -6.42 17.41
CA THR A 10 -2.53 -6.21 16.37
C THR A 10 -3.17 -4.84 16.56
N ASN A 11 -3.34 -4.12 15.45
CA ASN A 11 -3.97 -2.80 15.45
C ASN A 11 -5.44 -2.86 14.97
N PHE A 12 -6.03 -4.07 14.98
CA PHE A 12 -7.41 -4.26 14.58
C PHE A 12 -8.30 -3.81 15.71
N GLU A 13 -9.19 -2.88 15.40
CA GLU A 13 -10.09 -2.28 16.36
C GLU A 13 -11.45 -2.09 15.69
N GLY A 14 -12.50 -2.58 16.33
CA GLY A 14 -13.86 -2.48 15.82
C GLY A 14 -14.56 -3.83 15.83
N LYS A 15 -15.54 -3.96 14.92
CA LYS A 15 -16.35 -5.17 14.77
C LYS A 15 -16.08 -5.81 13.42
N THR A 16 -16.52 -7.05 13.26
CA THR A 16 -16.52 -7.72 11.95
C THR A 16 -17.58 -7.10 11.03
N LEU A 17 -17.42 -7.25 9.72
CA LEU A 17 -18.45 -6.76 8.80
C LEU A 17 -19.80 -7.46 9.04
N TRP A 18 -19.78 -8.77 9.29
CA TRP A 18 -20.99 -9.55 9.60
C TRP A 18 -21.79 -8.97 10.77
N GLU A 19 -21.12 -8.66 11.88
CA GLU A 19 -21.79 -8.08 13.07
C GLU A 19 -22.34 -6.69 12.81
N ILE A 20 -21.70 -5.90 11.94
CA ILE A 20 -22.19 -4.56 11.59
C ILE A 20 -23.42 -4.68 10.68
N LEU A 21 -23.31 -5.44 9.59
CA LEU A 21 -24.35 -5.49 8.57
C LEU A 21 -25.56 -6.31 9.00
N GLY A 22 -25.35 -7.41 9.73
CA GLY A 22 -26.43 -8.23 10.28
C GLY A 22 -27.30 -7.48 11.31
N ASN A 23 -26.78 -6.44 11.94
CA ASN A 23 -27.53 -5.59 12.88
C ASN A 23 -28.23 -4.40 12.21
N LEU A 24 -28.00 -4.15 10.91
CA LEU A 24 -28.57 -3.04 10.18
C LEU A 24 -29.78 -3.49 9.35
N LYS A 25 -30.79 -2.61 9.24
CA LYS A 25 -31.90 -2.81 8.31
C LYS A 25 -31.36 -2.88 6.87
N ASN A 26 -31.91 -3.80 6.08
CA ASN A 26 -31.48 -4.06 4.70
C ASN A 26 -29.97 -4.27 4.59
N PHE A 27 -29.36 -4.95 5.57
CA PHE A 27 -27.94 -5.34 5.50
C PHE A 27 -26.97 -4.15 5.34
N GLY A 28 -27.39 -2.97 5.79
CA GLY A 28 -26.58 -1.76 5.70
C GLY A 28 -26.30 -1.26 4.28
N VAL A 29 -27.11 -1.64 3.28
CA VAL A 29 -26.97 -1.13 1.90
C VAL A 29 -27.04 0.40 1.89
N GLY A 30 -26.10 1.04 1.18
CA GLY A 30 -25.92 2.48 1.11
C GLY A 30 -25.09 3.09 2.24
N ARG A 31 -24.77 2.33 3.30
CA ARG A 31 -24.00 2.82 4.45
C ARG A 31 -22.50 2.84 4.17
N VAL A 32 -21.78 3.67 4.92
CA VAL A 32 -20.33 3.82 4.81
C VAL A 32 -19.62 3.18 6.00
N VAL A 33 -18.62 2.35 5.69
CA VAL A 33 -17.80 1.65 6.67
C VAL A 33 -16.33 1.98 6.42
N ILE A 34 -15.58 2.12 7.51
CA ILE A 34 -14.14 2.36 7.51
C ILE A 34 -13.40 1.19 8.15
N ARG A 35 -12.10 1.11 7.90
CA ARG A 35 -11.21 0.14 8.54
C ARG A 35 -10.15 0.84 9.38
N ASN A 36 -9.95 0.40 10.62
CA ASN A 36 -8.96 0.98 11.53
C ASN A 36 -7.54 0.87 10.95
N GLY A 37 -7.19 -0.29 10.39
CA GLY A 37 -5.91 -0.48 9.71
C GLY A 37 -5.64 0.47 8.53
N HIS A 38 -6.67 1.14 7.99
CA HIS A 38 -6.53 2.13 6.92
C HIS A 38 -6.43 3.56 7.44
N GLN A 39 -6.71 3.80 8.73
CA GLN A 39 -6.59 5.13 9.36
C GLN A 39 -5.13 5.58 9.55
N ARG A 40 -4.16 4.69 9.29
CA ARG A 40 -2.73 5.05 9.20
C ARG A 40 -2.39 6.03 8.07
N TYR A 41 -3.30 6.21 7.12
CA TYR A 41 -3.15 7.14 6.00
C TYR A 41 -3.90 8.43 6.32
N GLU A 42 -3.29 9.58 6.05
CA GLU A 42 -3.98 10.88 6.17
C GLU A 42 -5.15 11.00 5.19
N GLU A 43 -5.06 10.32 4.05
CA GLU A 43 -6.08 10.38 3.03
C GLU A 43 -7.26 9.46 3.37
N LYS A 44 -8.49 9.95 3.18
CA LYS A 44 -9.71 9.22 3.52
C LYS A 44 -9.80 7.88 2.79
N CYS A 45 -10.15 6.84 3.54
CA CYS A 45 -10.35 5.48 3.07
C CYS A 45 -11.68 4.93 3.61
N PHE A 46 -12.61 4.62 2.72
CA PHE A 46 -13.92 4.08 3.10
C PHE A 46 -14.49 3.14 2.06
N TYR A 47 -15.53 2.44 2.48
CA TYR A 47 -16.30 1.50 1.68
C TYR A 47 -17.76 1.85 1.78
N ARG A 48 -18.40 2.10 0.64
CA ARG A 48 -19.86 2.25 0.58
C ARG A 48 -20.47 0.93 0.15
N ILE A 49 -21.35 0.37 0.98
CA ILE A 49 -21.95 -0.95 0.74
C ILE A 49 -23.01 -0.82 -0.34
N MET A 50 -22.91 -1.65 -1.39
CA MET A 50 -23.90 -1.69 -2.47
C MET A 50 -24.76 -2.94 -2.36
N LYS A 51 -24.15 -4.09 -2.08
CA LYS A 51 -24.84 -5.38 -1.94
C LYS A 51 -24.14 -6.23 -0.90
N GLU A 52 -24.90 -6.99 -0.13
CA GLU A 52 -24.40 -8.06 0.73
C GLU A 52 -24.94 -9.41 0.25
N GLU A 53 -24.08 -10.43 0.28
CA GLU A 53 -24.41 -11.84 0.10
C GLU A 53 -23.79 -12.65 1.25
N ALA A 54 -24.63 -13.33 2.01
CA ALA A 54 -24.17 -14.29 3.02
C ALA A 54 -23.66 -15.56 2.31
N LEU A 55 -22.47 -16.04 2.68
CA LEU A 55 -21.93 -17.28 2.13
C LEU A 55 -22.40 -18.45 3.01
N HIS A 56 -23.31 -19.26 2.48
CA HIS A 56 -23.88 -20.40 3.21
C HIS A 56 -22.87 -21.55 3.45
N ASN A 57 -21.83 -21.67 2.62
CA ASN A 57 -20.90 -22.80 2.63
C ASN A 57 -19.55 -22.50 3.30
N GLU A 58 -19.32 -21.28 3.81
CA GLU A 58 -18.06 -20.89 4.46
C GLU A 58 -18.25 -20.62 5.96
N ASP A 59 -17.19 -20.17 6.64
CA ASP A 59 -17.25 -19.72 8.03
C ASP A 59 -18.44 -18.77 8.25
N PRO A 60 -19.27 -18.97 9.30
CA PRO A 60 -20.49 -18.18 9.51
C PRO A 60 -20.22 -16.69 9.76
N ARG A 61 -18.96 -16.31 9.99
CA ARG A 61 -18.51 -14.92 10.19
C ARG A 61 -18.03 -14.25 8.90
N LYS A 62 -17.93 -15.00 7.79
CA LYS A 62 -17.55 -14.47 6.49
C LYS A 62 -18.78 -14.15 5.67
N ILE A 63 -18.76 -12.96 5.11
CA ILE A 63 -19.71 -12.51 4.12
C ILE A 63 -19.01 -11.94 2.91
N ARG A 64 -19.73 -11.89 1.79
CA ARG A 64 -19.32 -11.21 0.57
C ARG A 64 -20.12 -9.92 0.46
N ALA A 65 -19.44 -8.79 0.65
CA ALA A 65 -20.02 -7.48 0.46
C ALA A 65 -19.44 -6.84 -0.81
N THR A 66 -20.29 -6.54 -1.78
CA THR A 66 -19.91 -5.74 -2.96
C THR A 66 -19.97 -4.26 -2.57
N VAL A 67 -18.83 -3.58 -2.68
CA VAL A 67 -18.69 -2.20 -2.22
C VAL A 67 -18.09 -1.28 -3.27
N GLU A 68 -18.46 0.00 -3.19
CA GLU A 68 -17.68 1.07 -3.77
C GLU A 68 -16.50 1.38 -2.85
N LYS A 69 -15.30 1.13 -3.34
CA LYS A 69 -14.07 1.34 -2.57
C LYS A 69 -13.47 2.71 -2.89
N VAL A 70 -13.20 3.47 -1.85
CA VAL A 70 -12.32 4.66 -1.90
C VAL A 70 -11.09 4.36 -1.06
N PHE A 71 -9.91 4.39 -1.67
CA PHE A 71 -8.65 4.14 -0.98
C PHE A 71 -7.68 5.28 -1.25
N ARG A 72 -7.20 5.88 -0.17
CA ARG A 72 -6.29 7.03 -0.16
C ARG A 72 -6.77 8.18 -1.06
N GLY A 73 -8.06 8.52 -0.92
CA GLY A 73 -8.74 9.53 -1.71
C GLY A 73 -9.06 9.13 -3.17
N ARG A 74 -8.74 7.91 -3.62
CA ARG A 74 -9.05 7.47 -4.99
C ARG A 74 -10.24 6.52 -5.02
N LYS A 75 -11.26 6.87 -5.80
CA LYS A 75 -12.40 6.00 -6.08
C LYS A 75 -12.02 4.94 -7.12
N TYR A 76 -12.35 3.69 -6.84
CA TYR A 76 -12.18 2.60 -7.81
C TYR A 76 -13.30 2.67 -8.85
N LYS A 77 -12.94 2.46 -10.13
CA LYS A 77 -13.92 2.44 -11.24
C LYS A 77 -14.91 1.29 -11.14
N ASN A 78 -14.42 0.14 -10.70
CA ASN A 78 -15.22 -1.07 -10.58
C ASN A 78 -15.58 -1.31 -9.12
N LEU A 79 -16.75 -1.89 -8.90
CA LEU A 79 -17.15 -2.42 -7.60
C LEU A 79 -16.16 -3.51 -7.16
N VAL A 80 -15.91 -3.59 -5.86
CA VAL A 80 -14.96 -4.54 -5.28
C VAL A 80 -15.69 -5.40 -4.27
N ASP A 81 -15.49 -6.71 -4.36
CA ASP A 81 -16.04 -7.63 -3.38
C ASP A 81 -15.08 -7.80 -2.20
N ILE A 82 -15.62 -7.59 -1.00
CA ILE A 82 -14.95 -7.89 0.26
C ILE A 82 -15.43 -9.26 0.72
N CYS A 83 -14.56 -10.26 0.58
CA CYS A 83 -14.78 -11.60 1.13
C CYS A 83 -13.64 -11.99 2.09
N SER A 84 -12.39 -11.99 1.62
CA SER A 84 -11.23 -12.44 2.40
C SER A 84 -10.91 -11.64 3.65
N THR A 85 -11.50 -10.45 3.81
CA THR A 85 -11.25 -9.56 4.95
C THR A 85 -12.49 -9.27 5.78
N SER A 86 -13.64 -9.89 5.48
CA SER A 86 -14.90 -9.61 6.19
C SER A 86 -14.90 -10.10 7.65
N TYR A 87 -14.22 -11.21 7.93
CA TYR A 87 -14.10 -11.78 9.28
C TYR A 87 -13.20 -10.97 10.24
N LYS A 88 -12.43 -9.99 9.73
CA LYS A 88 -11.50 -9.23 10.57
C LYS A 88 -12.28 -8.20 11.39
N ALA A 89 -12.06 -8.17 12.70
CA ALA A 89 -12.65 -7.18 13.62
C ALA A 89 -11.92 -5.84 13.52
N ASP A 90 -11.99 -5.22 12.34
CA ASP A 90 -11.24 -4.02 11.96
C ASP A 90 -12.18 -2.94 11.40
N TYR A 91 -13.49 -3.18 11.38
CA TYR A 91 -14.47 -2.29 10.75
C TYR A 91 -15.19 -1.43 11.77
N LYS A 92 -15.47 -0.19 11.38
CA LYS A 92 -16.28 0.77 12.13
C LYS A 92 -17.31 1.41 11.19
N LEU A 93 -18.56 1.50 11.65
CA LEU A 93 -19.66 2.12 10.91
C LEU A 93 -19.66 3.62 11.15
N ILE A 94 -19.79 4.44 10.09
CA ILE A 94 -19.92 5.90 10.24
C ILE A 94 -21.38 6.26 10.57
N PRO A 95 -21.64 7.17 11.53
CA PRO A 95 -22.98 7.69 11.80
C PRO A 95 -23.59 8.40 10.58
N LYS A 96 -24.90 8.25 10.33
CA LYS A 96 -25.61 8.85 9.17
C LYS A 96 -25.30 10.34 8.97
N SER A 97 -25.32 11.11 10.05
CA SER A 97 -25.11 12.57 10.01
C SER A 97 -23.71 12.96 9.52
N GLU A 98 -22.72 12.08 9.67
CA GLU A 98 -21.32 12.36 9.33
C GLU A 98 -20.91 11.77 7.97
N GLU A 99 -21.72 10.89 7.38
CA GLU A 99 -21.40 10.17 6.14
C GLU A 99 -21.13 11.14 4.98
N GLU A 100 -21.95 12.17 4.82
CA GLU A 100 -21.79 13.14 3.74
C GLU A 100 -20.48 13.91 3.83
N ASN A 101 -20.09 14.30 5.05
CA ASN A 101 -18.84 15.02 5.30
C ASN A 101 -17.63 14.11 5.16
N PHE A 102 -17.75 12.84 5.54
CA PHE A 102 -16.67 11.87 5.36
C PHE A 102 -16.48 11.49 3.89
N CYS A 103 -17.55 11.46 3.09
CA CYS A 103 -17.46 11.12 1.67
C CYS A 103 -16.80 12.22 0.82
N LYS A 104 -16.72 13.47 1.32
CA LYS A 104 -15.99 14.56 0.66
C LYS A 104 -14.48 14.24 0.70
N ILE A 105 -13.87 14.15 -0.47
CA ILE A 105 -12.45 13.81 -0.60
C ILE A 105 -11.64 15.10 -0.59
N ASP A 106 -10.92 15.34 0.50
CA ASP A 106 -10.14 16.58 0.67
C ASP A 106 -8.71 16.42 0.13
N LYS A 107 -8.12 15.24 0.35
CA LYS A 107 -6.75 14.90 -0.07
C LYS A 107 -6.74 13.63 -0.91
N VAL A 108 -5.98 13.65 -2.00
CA VAL A 108 -5.73 12.49 -2.84
C VAL A 108 -4.23 12.17 -2.77
N SER A 109 -3.90 10.90 -2.53
CA SER A 109 -2.49 10.48 -2.53
C SER A 109 -1.86 10.78 -3.89
N GLU A 110 -0.72 11.43 -3.85
CA GLU A 110 0.08 11.77 -5.05
C GLU A 110 0.60 10.52 -5.75
N GLU A 111 0.79 10.62 -7.07
CA GLU A 111 1.42 9.57 -7.86
C GLU A 111 2.94 9.62 -7.70
N LYS A 112 3.51 8.46 -7.41
CA LYS A 112 4.95 8.24 -7.34
C LYS A 112 5.49 7.93 -8.73
N ILE A 113 6.17 8.88 -9.34
CA ILE A 113 6.84 8.68 -10.63
C ILE A 113 8.25 8.15 -10.34
N LEU A 114 8.49 6.90 -10.71
CA LEU A 114 9.77 6.21 -10.56
C LEU A 114 10.62 6.39 -11.81
N PRO A 115 11.96 6.37 -11.68
CA PRO A 115 12.83 6.45 -12.84
C PRO A 115 12.69 5.18 -13.69
N ARG A 116 13.02 5.27 -14.97
CA ARG A 116 12.95 4.12 -15.89
C ARG A 116 14.06 3.11 -15.63
N TYR A 117 15.19 3.62 -15.17
CA TYR A 117 16.42 2.88 -14.93
C TYR A 117 16.91 3.19 -13.51
N ILE A 118 17.57 2.21 -12.90
CA ILE A 118 18.29 2.33 -11.62
C ILE A 118 19.68 1.77 -11.79
N ASP A 119 20.59 2.17 -10.92
CA ASP A 119 21.95 1.63 -10.91
C ASP A 119 21.92 0.12 -10.60
N CYS A 120 22.88 -0.62 -11.13
CA CYS A 120 23.08 -2.00 -10.71
C CYS A 120 23.51 -2.04 -9.22
N PRO A 121 23.07 -3.06 -8.45
CA PRO A 121 23.66 -3.36 -7.16
C PRO A 121 25.19 -3.51 -7.26
N PRO A 122 25.96 -3.15 -6.23
CA PRO A 122 27.43 -3.02 -6.32
C PRO A 122 28.11 -4.30 -6.81
N LEU A 123 27.74 -5.46 -6.26
CA LEU A 123 28.26 -6.75 -6.69
C LEU A 123 27.94 -7.03 -8.17
N LEU A 124 26.68 -6.79 -8.59
CA LEU A 124 26.24 -7.04 -9.96
C LEU A 124 26.97 -6.12 -10.94
N ARG A 125 27.20 -4.86 -10.54
CA ARG A 125 27.98 -3.88 -11.32
C ARG A 125 29.39 -4.41 -11.60
N GLU A 126 30.09 -4.92 -10.58
CA GLU A 126 31.44 -5.48 -10.74
C GLU A 126 31.45 -6.71 -11.67
N PHE A 127 30.50 -7.63 -11.51
CA PHE A 127 30.37 -8.79 -12.40
C PHE A 127 30.17 -8.38 -13.86
N ILE A 128 29.28 -7.42 -14.12
CA ILE A 128 29.03 -6.93 -15.48
C ILE A 128 30.28 -6.26 -16.06
N MET A 129 31.02 -5.49 -15.25
CA MET A 129 32.28 -4.88 -15.68
C MET A 129 33.33 -5.93 -16.06
N GLN A 130 33.51 -6.96 -15.22
CA GLN A 130 34.43 -8.07 -15.50
C GLN A 130 34.06 -8.82 -16.78
N GLU A 131 32.77 -9.11 -17.00
CA GLU A 131 32.32 -9.76 -18.22
C GLU A 131 32.51 -8.90 -19.47
N ASN A 132 32.27 -7.59 -19.37
CA ASN A 132 32.45 -6.67 -20.50
C ASN A 132 33.93 -6.54 -20.88
N LEU A 133 34.82 -6.46 -19.88
CA LEU A 133 36.27 -6.50 -20.06
C LEU A 133 36.71 -7.80 -20.76
N ALA A 134 36.21 -8.95 -20.31
CA ALA A 134 36.51 -10.25 -20.94
C ALA A 134 36.01 -10.35 -22.39
N LYS A 135 34.94 -9.61 -22.74
CA LYS A 135 34.34 -9.56 -24.08
C LYS A 135 34.89 -8.42 -24.96
N GLY A 136 35.82 -7.61 -24.46
CA GLY A 136 36.40 -6.47 -25.18
C GLY A 136 35.41 -5.33 -25.48
N LYS A 137 34.33 -5.19 -24.69
CA LYS A 137 33.34 -4.12 -24.83
C LYS A 137 33.67 -2.97 -23.89
N GLU A 138 33.32 -1.75 -24.28
CA GLU A 138 33.51 -0.55 -23.45
C GLU A 138 32.75 -0.65 -22.12
N MET A 139 33.32 -0.04 -21.07
CA MET A 139 32.78 -0.03 -19.72
C MET A 139 31.61 0.96 -19.61
N GLU A 140 30.47 0.63 -20.21
CA GLU A 140 29.23 1.38 -19.97
C GLU A 140 28.67 1.04 -18.58
N GLU A 141 28.32 2.08 -17.80
CA GLU A 141 27.58 1.90 -16.54
C GLU A 141 26.25 1.24 -16.84
N SER A 142 26.19 -0.06 -16.53
CA SER A 142 25.00 -0.85 -16.80
C SER A 142 23.89 -0.45 -15.85
N MET A 143 22.76 -0.01 -16.40
CA MET A 143 21.57 0.32 -15.63
C MET A 143 20.50 -0.78 -15.74
N LEU A 144 19.76 -1.02 -14.66
CA LEU A 144 18.66 -1.98 -14.61
C LEU A 144 17.31 -1.30 -14.90
N PRO A 145 16.48 -1.86 -15.79
CA PRO A 145 15.14 -1.34 -16.03
C PRO A 145 14.19 -1.67 -14.88
N ILE A 146 13.48 -0.67 -14.35
CA ILE A 146 12.45 -0.92 -13.33
C ILE A 146 11.23 -1.59 -13.98
N ARG A 147 10.85 -2.76 -13.46
CA ARG A 147 9.54 -3.38 -13.75
C ARG A 147 8.67 -3.34 -12.52
N LEU A 148 7.44 -2.83 -12.68
CA LEU A 148 6.48 -2.76 -11.61
C LEU A 148 5.30 -3.68 -11.87
N GLY A 149 4.94 -4.53 -10.91
CA GLY A 149 3.78 -5.43 -11.01
C GLY A 149 2.45 -4.69 -11.23
N LYS A 150 1.50 -5.33 -11.92
CA LYS A 150 0.15 -4.76 -12.13
C LYS A 150 -0.65 -4.87 -10.83
N SER A 151 -1.15 -3.75 -10.31
CA SER A 151 -2.04 -3.73 -9.15
C SER A 151 -3.15 -2.70 -9.36
N LYS A 152 -4.35 -3.00 -8.84
CA LYS A 152 -5.53 -2.13 -8.94
C LYS A 152 -5.37 -0.82 -8.14
N SER A 153 -4.48 -0.79 -7.14
CA SER A 153 -4.26 0.34 -6.22
C SER A 153 -2.89 1.00 -6.42
N LYS A 154 -2.30 0.84 -7.60
CA LYS A 154 -0.91 1.21 -7.81
C LYS A 154 -0.80 2.73 -7.90
N LEU A 155 -0.11 3.31 -6.93
CA LEU A 155 0.21 4.74 -6.89
C LEU A 155 1.55 5.04 -7.58
N ALA A 156 2.28 4.01 -8.02
CA ALA A 156 3.58 4.16 -8.64
C ALA A 156 3.53 3.87 -10.15
N ARG A 157 4.09 4.77 -10.95
CA ARG A 157 4.27 4.61 -12.40
C ARG A 157 5.72 4.86 -12.80
N VAL A 158 6.16 4.22 -13.88
CA VAL A 158 7.48 4.50 -14.47
C VAL A 158 7.39 5.76 -15.32
N ALA A 159 8.40 6.63 -15.22
CA ALA A 159 8.51 7.84 -16.02
C ALA A 159 8.53 7.54 -17.52
N LYS A 160 7.83 8.36 -18.31
CA LYS A 160 7.97 8.38 -19.78
C LYS A 160 9.28 9.08 -20.17
N LYS A 161 9.71 8.93 -21.44
CA LYS A 161 11.03 9.39 -21.94
C LYS A 161 11.36 10.87 -21.64
N ASN A 162 10.36 11.74 -21.45
CA ASN A 162 10.53 13.17 -21.19
C ASN A 162 9.93 13.63 -19.84
N GLU A 163 9.61 12.72 -18.91
CA GLU A 163 9.09 13.06 -17.58
C GLU A 163 10.21 12.99 -16.53
N THR A 164 10.29 13.98 -15.65
CA THR A 164 11.20 13.95 -14.50
C THR A 164 10.66 13.01 -13.40
N PRO A 165 11.47 12.05 -12.91
CA PRO A 165 11.04 11.18 -11.82
C PRO A 165 10.96 11.97 -10.50
N ASN A 166 9.88 11.75 -9.74
CA ASN A 166 9.68 12.39 -8.44
C ASN A 166 10.50 11.68 -7.34
N ILE A 167 10.79 10.39 -7.53
CA ILE A 167 11.56 9.60 -6.57
C ILE A 167 12.92 9.27 -7.18
N LYS A 168 13.99 9.62 -6.46
CA LYS A 168 15.35 9.15 -6.76
C LYS A 168 15.58 7.84 -6.01
N ILE A 169 15.87 6.76 -6.74
CA ILE A 169 16.26 5.47 -6.19
C ILE A 169 17.74 5.32 -6.50
N GLY A 170 18.60 5.48 -5.50
CA GLY A 170 20.02 5.20 -5.59
C GLY A 170 20.38 3.93 -4.82
N MET A 171 21.59 3.39 -5.05
CA MET A 171 22.10 2.20 -4.36
C MET A 171 22.76 2.51 -3.00
N GLY A 172 22.73 3.77 -2.56
CA GLY A 172 23.17 4.18 -1.22
C GLY A 172 22.14 3.86 -0.12
N LEU A 173 22.54 4.04 1.14
CA LEU A 173 21.69 3.81 2.33
C LEU A 173 20.40 4.66 2.35
N GLY A 174 20.40 5.82 1.67
CA GLY A 174 19.25 6.72 1.62
C GLY A 174 18.78 7.15 3.01
N THR A 175 17.46 7.29 3.19
CA THR A 175 16.83 7.47 4.51
C THR A 175 16.34 6.12 5.04
N PRO A 176 17.07 5.46 5.97
CA PRO A 176 16.65 4.20 6.55
C PRO A 176 15.40 4.36 7.42
N ILE A 177 14.52 3.35 7.41
CA ILE A 177 13.30 3.32 8.25
C ILE A 177 13.66 3.24 9.75
N SER A 178 14.81 2.63 10.06
CA SER A 178 15.31 2.45 11.41
C SER A 178 16.74 3.01 11.50
N PRO A 179 16.89 4.35 11.63
CA PRO A 179 18.20 4.99 11.64
C PRO A 179 19.12 4.43 12.75
N CYS A 180 18.54 4.00 13.88
CA CYS A 180 19.27 3.43 15.00
C CYS A 180 20.13 2.19 14.66
N LEU A 181 19.76 1.44 13.61
CA LEU A 181 20.55 0.27 13.19
C LEU A 181 21.83 0.64 12.43
N TYR A 182 21.96 1.91 12.01
CA TYR A 182 23.03 2.39 11.15
C TYR A 182 23.86 3.52 11.78
N GLU A 183 23.63 3.86 13.06
CA GLU A 183 24.31 4.96 13.77
C GLU A 183 25.84 4.85 13.76
N ASN A 184 26.37 3.62 13.77
CA ASN A 184 27.82 3.35 13.81
C ASN A 184 28.43 3.10 12.42
N ILE A 185 27.65 3.25 11.34
CA ILE A 185 28.14 3.01 9.98
C ILE A 185 28.46 4.37 9.36
N SER A 186 29.76 4.66 9.20
CA SER A 186 30.20 5.79 8.39
C SER A 186 29.83 5.52 6.93
N VAL A 187 28.78 6.18 6.45
CA VAL A 187 28.38 6.13 5.04
C VAL A 187 29.48 6.79 4.23
N GLN A 188 30.40 5.99 3.69
CA GLN A 188 31.39 6.51 2.73
C GLN A 188 30.64 6.84 1.44
N GLU A 189 30.30 8.11 1.29
CA GLU A 189 29.85 8.66 0.02
C GLU A 189 31.00 8.60 -0.98
N GLU A 190 30.75 7.91 -2.10
CA GLU A 190 31.53 7.96 -3.34
C GLU A 190 32.99 7.47 -3.27
N ARG A 191 33.20 6.19 -3.58
CA ARG A 191 34.43 5.79 -4.30
C ARG A 191 34.34 6.37 -5.71
N LYS A 192 34.80 7.61 -5.91
CA LYS A 192 35.13 8.14 -7.24
C LYS A 192 36.30 7.31 -7.78
N LEU A 193 36.02 6.51 -8.80
CA LEU A 193 37.03 5.91 -9.68
C LEU A 193 37.09 6.77 -10.96
#